data_AF-A0A0L8FXJ9-F1
#
_entry.id   AF-A0A0L8FXJ9-F1
#
_cell.length_a   1.000
_cell.length_b   1.000
_cell.length_c   1.000
_cell.angle_alpha   90.00
_cell.angle_beta   90.00
_cell.angle_gamma   90.00
#
_symmetry.space_group_name_H-M   'P 1'
#
loop_
_entity.id
_entity.type
_entity.pdbx_description
1 polymer ?
#
loop_
_entity_poly.entity_id
_entity_poly.type
_entity_poly.pdbx_seq_one_letter_code
_entity_poly.pdbx_strand_id
1 'polypeptide(L)'
;MELDSLTSVSVGYFAAKDASVKVVLREIDNQVLVEDLHKKVLDKIGVNKKYHCYFAVMMGKRKPTQKLKLTDYVPSSCQDLFLYKWCFDLDIENQLLEDDVTCDLIYYQALHDLQIGHLTASIEEQIALDELSSLNCSKSAFVRLCQRLAGYNIVVIDNCFLSKQSSVFTNHLGNPCKVTLSQKGLCIITDEDSVSVSWSSVKQWSIDHSGAIFTYTVLHKDDQANNMFREEKRICVESKQLDDLLSTTHDIVKSIQKNCSQLAFYGSMINMKPDGTKVWTNPLFGYGSLT
;
A
#
# COMPACT_ATOMS: atom_id res chain seq x y z
N MET A 1 -8.40 -18.20 -35.45
CA MET A 1 -8.23 -19.12 -34.31
C MET A 1 -6.77 -19.03 -33.94
N GLU A 2 -6.41 -18.05 -33.11
CA GLU A 2 -5.03 -17.88 -32.66
C GLU A 2 -4.70 -19.03 -31.70
N LEU A 3 -3.57 -19.71 -31.93
CA LEU A 3 -3.06 -20.66 -30.96
C LEU A 3 -2.65 -19.88 -29.72
N ASP A 4 -3.27 -20.20 -28.59
CA ASP A 4 -2.79 -19.77 -27.29
C ASP A 4 -1.32 -20.18 -27.14
N SER A 5 -0.41 -19.19 -27.15
CA SER A 5 1.00 -19.45 -26.86
C SER A 5 1.17 -19.62 -25.34
N LEU A 6 2.11 -20.48 -24.96
CA LEU A 6 2.54 -20.62 -23.58
C LEU A 6 3.87 -19.88 -23.40
N THR A 7 3.98 -19.09 -22.34
CA THR A 7 5.19 -18.34 -22.02
C THR A 7 5.61 -18.57 -20.57
N SER A 8 6.90 -18.40 -20.29
CA SER A 8 7.47 -18.56 -18.95
C SER A 8 7.80 -17.19 -18.36
N VAL A 9 7.12 -16.82 -17.28
CA VAL A 9 7.33 -15.55 -16.58
C VAL A 9 8.04 -15.80 -15.25
N SER A 10 8.98 -14.93 -14.90
CA SER A 10 9.77 -15.01 -13.65
C SER A 10 9.34 -13.92 -12.69
N VAL A 11 9.04 -14.29 -11.44
CA VAL A 11 8.66 -13.34 -10.37
C VAL A 11 9.63 -13.49 -9.21
N GLY A 12 10.26 -12.38 -8.80
CA GLY A 12 11.10 -12.34 -7.62
C GLY A 12 10.29 -12.37 -6.33
N TYR A 13 10.89 -12.83 -5.23
CA TYR A 13 10.30 -12.76 -3.90
C TYR A 13 11.38 -12.69 -2.81
N PHE A 14 11.00 -12.34 -1.59
CA PHE A 14 11.94 -12.25 -0.47
C PHE A 14 12.25 -13.64 0.11
N ALA A 15 13.54 -13.98 0.17
CA ALA A 15 14.06 -15.24 0.71
C ALA A 15 15.52 -15.05 1.16
N ALA A 16 16.07 -16.05 1.86
CA ALA A 16 17.46 -16.03 2.36
C ALA A 16 18.52 -15.82 1.27
N LYS A 17 18.20 -16.23 0.05
CA LYS A 17 18.94 -15.90 -1.17
C LYS A 17 17.95 -15.33 -2.17
N ASP A 18 18.36 -14.32 -2.92
CA ASP A 18 17.57 -13.74 -4.01
C ASP A 18 16.91 -14.83 -4.83
N ALA A 19 15.60 -14.99 -4.64
CA ALA A 19 14.84 -16.07 -5.20
C ALA A 19 13.88 -15.53 -6.24
N SER A 20 13.70 -16.30 -7.29
CA SER A 20 12.67 -16.07 -8.28
C SER A 20 11.99 -17.39 -8.60
N VAL A 21 10.71 -17.31 -8.90
CA VAL A 21 9.92 -18.44 -9.32
C VAL A 21 9.49 -18.24 -10.77
N LYS A 22 9.74 -19.25 -11.60
CA LYS A 22 9.28 -19.28 -12.99
C LYS A 22 7.96 -20.02 -13.10
N VAL A 23 6.95 -19.43 -13.70
CA VAL A 23 5.65 -20.05 -13.94
C VAL A 23 5.29 -20.01 -15.42
N VAL A 24 4.65 -21.07 -15.90
CA VAL A 24 4.18 -21.16 -17.30
C VAL A 24 2.75 -20.68 -17.35
N LEU A 25 2.48 -19.70 -18.21
CA LEU A 25 1.21 -18.99 -18.34
C LEU A 25 0.71 -19.01 -19.78
N ARG A 26 -0.61 -18.87 -19.93
CA ARG A 26 -1.22 -18.57 -21.21
C ARG A 26 -0.88 -17.13 -21.58
N GLU A 27 -0.43 -16.95 -22.80
CA GLU A 27 -0.10 -15.65 -23.37
C GLU A 27 -1.18 -15.27 -24.38
N ILE A 28 -1.61 -14.01 -24.31
CA ILE A 28 -2.56 -13.39 -25.24
C ILE A 28 -1.93 -12.05 -25.63
N ASP A 29 -1.70 -11.83 -26.93
CA ASP A 29 -1.08 -10.60 -27.45
C ASP A 29 0.26 -10.21 -26.80
N ASN A 30 1.13 -11.19 -26.53
CA ASN A 30 2.40 -11.02 -25.79
C ASN A 30 2.23 -10.54 -24.35
N GLN A 31 1.07 -10.75 -23.75
CA GLN A 31 0.76 -10.40 -22.37
C GLN A 31 0.20 -11.58 -21.59
N VAL A 32 0.32 -11.51 -20.27
CA VAL A 32 -0.23 -12.49 -19.33
C VAL A 32 -1.14 -11.80 -18.32
N LEU A 33 -2.21 -12.50 -17.92
CA LEU A 33 -3.13 -12.02 -16.88
C LEU A 33 -2.47 -12.10 -15.50
N VAL A 34 -2.53 -11.00 -14.74
CA VAL A 34 -1.91 -10.91 -13.41
C VAL A 34 -2.55 -11.86 -12.40
N GLU A 35 -3.86 -12.13 -12.50
CA GLU A 35 -4.54 -13.13 -11.66
C GLU A 35 -3.92 -14.53 -11.79
N ASP A 36 -3.69 -15.00 -13.01
CA ASP A 36 -3.10 -16.31 -13.27
C ASP A 36 -1.64 -16.37 -12.81
N LEU A 37 -0.89 -15.28 -13.05
CA LEU A 37 0.48 -15.13 -12.57
C LEU A 37 0.54 -15.21 -11.04
N HIS A 38 -0.26 -14.39 -10.35
CA HIS A 38 -0.35 -14.30 -8.89
C HIS A 38 -0.64 -15.67 -8.27
N LYS A 39 -1.70 -16.34 -8.73
CA LYS A 39 -2.11 -17.65 -8.23
C LYS A 39 -1.03 -18.70 -8.43
N LYS A 40 -0.46 -18.81 -9.63
CA LYS A 40 0.56 -19.84 -9.93
C LYS A 40 1.87 -19.59 -9.18
N VAL A 41 2.26 -18.33 -8.99
CA VAL A 41 3.45 -17.96 -8.22
C VAL A 41 3.28 -18.39 -6.77
N LEU A 42 2.15 -18.05 -6.13
CA LEU A 42 1.88 -18.39 -4.75
C LEU A 42 1.72 -19.89 -4.53
N ASP A 43 1.00 -20.58 -5.43
CA ASP A 43 0.89 -22.05 -5.42
C ASP A 43 2.27 -22.71 -5.52
N LYS A 44 3.18 -22.18 -6.36
CA LYS A 44 4.52 -22.73 -6.57
C LYS A 44 5.48 -22.44 -5.42
N ILE A 45 5.32 -21.31 -4.73
CA ILE A 45 6.06 -20.99 -3.50
C ILE A 45 5.54 -21.84 -2.32
N GLY A 46 4.30 -22.33 -2.40
CA GLY A 46 3.66 -23.14 -1.36
C GLY A 46 2.82 -22.33 -0.37
N VAL A 47 2.45 -21.10 -0.72
CA VAL A 47 1.57 -20.27 0.12
C VAL A 47 0.17 -20.88 0.13
N ASN A 48 -0.39 -21.08 1.32
CA ASN A 48 -1.75 -21.58 1.48
C ASN A 48 -2.77 -20.69 0.75
N LYS A 49 -3.68 -21.29 -0.03
CA LYS A 49 -4.70 -20.58 -0.82
C LYS A 49 -5.54 -19.57 -0.02
N LYS A 50 -5.82 -19.86 1.26
CA LYS A 50 -6.55 -18.93 2.14
C LYS A 50 -5.82 -17.59 2.34
N TYR A 51 -4.50 -17.58 2.13
CA TYR A 51 -3.63 -16.43 2.34
C TYR A 51 -3.23 -15.70 1.06
N HIS A 52 -3.65 -16.18 -0.12
CA HIS A 52 -3.23 -15.59 -1.40
C HIS A 52 -3.59 -14.10 -1.53
N CYS A 53 -4.74 -13.70 -0.98
CA CYS A 53 -5.22 -12.31 -1.04
C CYS A 53 -4.38 -11.31 -0.23
N TYR A 54 -3.45 -11.78 0.61
CA TYR A 54 -2.54 -10.95 1.42
C TYR A 54 -1.18 -10.73 0.76
N PHE A 55 -1.03 -11.16 -0.49
CA PHE A 55 0.15 -10.91 -1.30
C PHE A 55 -0.26 -10.27 -2.61
N ALA A 56 0.63 -9.43 -3.17
CA ALA A 56 0.41 -8.77 -4.45
C ALA A 56 1.66 -8.87 -5.32
N VAL A 57 1.45 -8.91 -6.63
CA VAL A 57 2.52 -8.78 -7.62
C VAL A 57 2.73 -7.29 -7.87
N MET A 58 3.97 -6.85 -7.74
CA MET A 58 4.41 -5.48 -7.93
C MET A 58 5.37 -5.39 -9.10
N MET A 59 5.40 -4.25 -9.76
CA MET A 59 6.51 -3.84 -10.62
C MET A 59 7.61 -3.20 -9.76
N GLY A 60 8.86 -3.39 -10.16
CA GLY A 60 10.03 -2.84 -9.49
C GLY A 60 10.76 -3.92 -8.67
N LYS A 61 12.02 -4.18 -9.02
CA LYS A 61 12.88 -5.16 -8.33
C LYS A 61 13.21 -4.66 -6.92
N ARG A 62 12.67 -5.28 -5.87
CA ARG A 62 12.96 -5.01 -4.45
C ARG A 62 12.66 -3.60 -3.94
N LYS A 63 12.29 -2.67 -4.82
CA LYS A 63 11.68 -1.39 -4.50
C LYS A 63 10.42 -1.29 -5.36
N PRO A 64 9.23 -1.53 -4.79
CA PRO A 64 8.00 -1.59 -5.57
C PRO A 64 7.68 -0.19 -6.10
N THR A 65 7.42 -0.09 -7.40
CA THR A 65 7.05 1.17 -8.07
C THR A 65 5.56 1.25 -8.36
N GLN A 66 4.92 0.10 -8.59
CA GLN A 66 3.51 0.03 -8.94
C GLN A 66 2.91 -1.30 -8.50
N LYS A 67 1.69 -1.25 -7.96
CA LYS A 67 0.90 -2.46 -7.70
C LYS A 67 0.10 -2.86 -8.92
N LEU A 68 0.19 -4.12 -9.31
CA LEU A 68 -0.62 -4.69 -10.38
C LEU A 68 -1.97 -5.19 -9.83
N LYS A 69 -3.06 -4.82 -10.50
CA LYS A 69 -4.39 -5.36 -10.19
C LYS A 69 -4.50 -6.75 -10.80
N LEU A 70 -5.28 -7.63 -10.19
CA LEU A 70 -5.48 -9.00 -10.70
C LEU A 70 -6.07 -9.02 -12.12
N THR A 71 -6.86 -8.00 -12.47
CA THR A 71 -7.46 -7.81 -13.80
C THR A 71 -6.51 -7.22 -14.83
N ASP A 72 -5.31 -6.79 -14.43
CA ASP A 72 -4.35 -6.19 -15.35
C ASP A 72 -3.66 -7.28 -16.19
N TYR A 73 -3.15 -6.85 -17.34
CA TYR A 73 -2.28 -7.64 -18.19
C TYR A 73 -0.87 -7.05 -18.18
N VAL A 74 0.15 -7.89 -18.08
CA VAL A 74 1.55 -7.47 -18.15
C VAL A 74 2.27 -8.12 -19.32
N PRO A 75 3.23 -7.43 -19.96
CA PRO A 75 4.05 -8.03 -21.01
C PRO A 75 4.71 -9.33 -20.51
N SER A 76 4.64 -10.40 -21.30
CA SER A 76 5.24 -11.69 -20.96
C SER A 76 6.76 -11.61 -20.80
N SER A 77 7.39 -10.63 -21.43
CA SER A 77 8.82 -10.32 -21.34
C SER A 77 9.20 -9.51 -20.09
N CYS A 78 8.26 -9.13 -19.23
CA CYS A 78 8.53 -8.33 -18.04
C CYS A 78 9.43 -9.07 -17.05
N GLN A 79 10.54 -8.45 -16.65
CA GLN A 79 11.53 -9.03 -15.73
C GLN A 79 11.58 -8.34 -14.36
N ASP A 80 10.75 -7.32 -14.14
CA ASP A 80 10.77 -6.49 -12.93
C ASP A 80 9.60 -6.82 -11.99
N LEU A 81 9.04 -8.02 -12.10
CA LEU A 81 7.93 -8.49 -11.29
C LEU A 81 8.43 -9.05 -9.96
N PHE A 82 7.76 -8.67 -8.87
CA PHE A 82 8.13 -9.09 -7.53
C PHE A 82 6.90 -9.31 -6.64
N LEU A 83 6.93 -10.35 -5.81
CA LEU A 83 5.86 -10.67 -4.86
C LEU A 83 6.11 -9.96 -3.54
N TYR A 84 5.10 -9.24 -3.06
CA TYR A 84 5.12 -8.50 -1.80
C TYR A 84 3.98 -8.93 -0.89
N LYS A 85 4.21 -8.88 0.42
CA LYS A 85 3.14 -8.85 1.40
C LYS A 85 2.30 -7.58 1.20
N TRP A 86 1.00 -7.76 1.06
CA TRP A 86 -0.01 -6.70 0.94
C TRP A 86 -1.12 -6.89 1.98
N CYS A 87 -0.71 -6.93 3.25
CA CYS A 87 -1.57 -7.02 4.41
C CYS A 87 -1.27 -5.86 5.36
N PHE A 88 -2.27 -5.03 5.62
CA PHE A 88 -2.16 -3.88 6.51
C PHE A 88 -2.69 -4.16 7.91
N ASP A 89 -3.47 -5.23 8.05
CA ASP A 89 -4.08 -5.67 9.31
C ASP A 89 -3.12 -6.55 10.09
N LEU A 90 -2.75 -6.11 11.29
CA LEU A 90 -1.81 -6.80 12.16
C LEU A 90 -2.37 -8.09 12.75
N ASP A 91 -3.68 -8.18 12.99
CA ASP A 91 -4.30 -9.39 13.54
C ASP A 91 -4.31 -10.51 12.50
N ILE A 92 -4.62 -10.15 11.25
CA ILE A 92 -4.51 -11.06 10.11
C ILE A 92 -3.06 -11.42 9.84
N GLU A 93 -2.14 -10.45 9.88
CA GLU A 93 -0.72 -10.72 9.74
C GLU A 93 -0.21 -11.68 10.80
N ASN A 94 -0.64 -11.55 12.06
CA ASN A 94 -0.26 -12.48 13.11
C ASN A 94 -0.71 -13.91 12.83
N GLN A 95 -1.86 -14.12 12.15
CA GLN A 95 -2.30 -15.44 11.68
C GLN A 95 -1.46 -15.95 10.49
N LEU A 96 -0.94 -15.05 9.64
CA LEU A 96 0.03 -15.39 8.59
C LEU A 96 1.36 -15.84 9.19
N LEU A 97 1.76 -15.32 10.36
CA LEU A 97 3.00 -15.74 11.02
C LEU A 97 2.94 -17.14 11.64
N GLU A 98 1.76 -17.76 11.70
CA GLU A 98 1.58 -19.15 12.16
C GLU A 98 1.85 -20.18 11.05
N ASP A 99 1.89 -19.76 9.79
CA ASP A 99 2.24 -20.60 8.64
C ASP A 99 3.69 -20.35 8.24
N ASP A 100 4.50 -21.41 8.20
CA ASP A 100 5.96 -21.31 8.00
C ASP A 100 6.33 -20.59 6.71
N VAL A 101 5.59 -20.82 5.61
CA VAL A 101 5.90 -20.23 4.30
C VAL A 101 5.59 -18.74 4.31
N THR A 102 4.43 -18.34 4.82
CA THR A 102 4.09 -16.92 4.90
C THR A 102 4.93 -16.17 5.93
N CYS A 103 5.26 -16.80 7.06
CA CYS A 103 6.18 -16.25 8.06
C CYS A 103 7.56 -15.98 7.44
N ASP A 104 8.08 -16.91 6.64
CA ASP A 104 9.35 -16.75 5.94
C ASP A 104 9.33 -15.56 4.95
N LEU A 105 8.30 -15.46 4.12
CA LEU A 105 8.17 -14.35 3.17
C LEU A 105 8.13 -12.99 3.87
N ILE A 106 7.35 -12.87 4.96
CA ILE A 106 7.20 -11.63 5.71
C ILE A 106 8.49 -11.28 6.46
N TYR A 107 9.15 -12.28 7.04
CA TYR A 107 10.44 -12.11 7.71
C TYR A 107 11.50 -11.54 6.76
N TYR A 108 11.67 -12.14 5.58
CA TYR A 108 12.69 -11.66 4.63
C TYR A 108 12.33 -10.32 4.01
N GLN A 109 11.03 -10.00 3.87
CA GLN A 109 10.61 -8.66 3.49
C GLN A 109 10.98 -7.64 4.57
N ALA A 110 10.66 -7.89 5.84
CA ALA A 110 11.01 -7.00 6.94
C ALA A 110 12.53 -6.80 7.09
N LEU A 111 13.30 -7.87 6.89
CA LEU A 111 14.77 -7.80 6.87
C LEU A 111 15.28 -6.89 5.75
N HIS A 112 14.74 -7.03 4.54
CA HIS A 112 15.07 -6.16 3.42
C HIS A 112 14.67 -4.70 3.70
N ASP A 113 13.50 -4.48 4.28
CA ASP A 113 13.00 -3.14 4.60
C ASP A 113 13.87 -2.44 5.66
N LEU A 114 14.44 -3.18 6.63
CA LEU A 114 15.49 -2.68 7.53
C LEU A 114 16.78 -2.33 6.78
N GLN A 115 17.24 -3.20 5.88
CA GLN A 115 18.49 -3.00 5.12
C GLN A 115 18.45 -1.75 4.23
N ILE A 116 17.31 -1.44 3.64
CA ILE A 116 17.14 -0.24 2.80
C ILE A 116 16.74 1.01 3.60
N GLY A 117 16.64 0.91 4.93
CA GLY A 117 16.24 2.01 5.82
C GLY A 117 14.77 2.42 5.71
N HIS A 118 13.91 1.55 5.16
CA HIS A 118 12.46 1.77 5.18
C HIS A 118 11.89 1.57 6.57
N LEU A 119 12.36 0.54 7.28
CA LEU A 119 12.13 0.38 8.71
C LEU A 119 13.27 1.03 9.49
N THR A 120 12.93 1.82 10.50
CA THR A 120 13.90 2.48 11.37
C THR A 120 13.76 1.96 12.80
N ALA A 121 14.87 1.47 13.35
CA ALA A 121 14.97 0.97 14.71
C ALA A 121 15.82 1.90 15.58
N SER A 122 15.47 2.04 16.85
CA SER A 122 16.37 2.60 17.87
C SER A 122 17.58 1.68 18.10
N ILE A 123 18.59 2.17 18.83
CA ILE A 123 19.76 1.35 19.19
C ILE A 123 19.33 0.10 19.97
N GLU A 124 18.41 0.25 20.92
CA GLU A 124 17.89 -0.84 21.75
C GLU A 124 17.09 -1.86 20.92
N GLU A 125 16.29 -1.37 19.98
CA GLU A 125 15.53 -2.23 19.06
C GLU A 125 16.46 -2.97 18.09
N GLN A 126 17.53 -2.33 17.62
CA GLN A 126 18.52 -2.96 16.75
C GLN A 126 19.25 -4.12 17.45
N ILE A 127 19.64 -3.94 18.72
CA ILE A 127 20.26 -5.01 19.51
C ILE A 127 19.31 -6.21 19.63
N ALA A 128 18.03 -5.97 19.91
CA ALA A 128 17.03 -7.02 20.00
C ALA A 128 16.77 -7.71 18.65
N LEU A 129 16.80 -6.97 17.53
CA LEU A 129 16.69 -7.53 16.18
C LEU A 129 17.90 -8.41 15.86
N ASP A 130 19.11 -7.97 16.21
CA ASP A 130 20.34 -8.72 15.97
C ASP A 130 20.33 -10.06 16.74
N GLU A 131 19.91 -10.05 18.00
CA GLU A 131 19.68 -11.26 18.80
C GLU A 131 18.67 -12.20 18.13
N LEU A 132 17.52 -11.66 17.69
CA LEU A 132 16.46 -12.43 17.02
C LEU A 132 16.82 -12.91 15.61
N SER A 133 17.84 -12.31 14.98
CA SER A 133 18.35 -12.72 13.66
C SER A 133 19.36 -13.86 13.74
N SER A 134 19.82 -14.21 14.95
CA SER A 134 20.78 -15.30 15.18
C SER A 134 20.19 -16.68 14.86
N LEU A 135 21.05 -17.62 14.43
CA LEU A 135 20.66 -19.00 14.15
C LEU A 135 19.98 -19.60 15.38
N ASN A 136 18.68 -19.91 15.26
CA ASN A 136 17.76 -20.51 16.25
C ASN A 136 16.71 -19.57 16.87
N CYS A 137 16.64 -18.30 16.51
CA CYS A 137 15.58 -17.41 16.97
C CYS A 137 14.30 -17.50 16.10
N SER A 138 13.15 -17.17 16.70
CA SER A 138 11.85 -17.25 16.04
C SER A 138 11.67 -16.11 15.04
N LYS A 139 11.57 -16.44 13.74
CA LYS A 139 11.25 -15.47 12.68
C LYS A 139 9.96 -14.68 12.98
N SER A 140 8.96 -15.35 13.55
CA SER A 140 7.71 -14.69 13.96
C SER A 140 7.94 -13.64 15.05
N ALA A 141 8.86 -13.88 16.00
CA ALA A 141 9.21 -12.92 17.04
C ALA A 141 9.97 -11.72 16.45
N PHE A 142 10.87 -11.96 15.50
CA PHE A 142 11.55 -10.90 14.75
C PHE A 142 10.53 -10.00 14.03
N VAL A 143 9.57 -10.60 13.30
CA VAL A 143 8.53 -9.82 12.61
C VAL A 143 7.66 -9.04 13.60
N ARG A 144 7.29 -9.62 14.74
CA ARG A 144 6.51 -8.90 15.78
C ARG A 144 7.27 -7.74 16.40
N LEU A 145 8.60 -7.81 16.49
CA LEU A 145 9.41 -6.64 16.85
C LEU A 145 9.37 -5.59 15.73
N CYS A 146 9.54 -6.00 14.46
CA CYS A 146 9.45 -5.12 13.30
C CYS A 146 8.10 -4.39 13.20
N GLN A 147 6.99 -5.04 13.57
CA GLN A 147 5.65 -4.46 13.58
C GLN A 147 5.51 -3.19 14.45
N ARG A 148 6.45 -2.97 15.38
CA ARG A 148 6.46 -1.81 16.28
C ARG A 148 7.33 -0.66 15.76
N LEU A 149 8.15 -0.91 14.74
CA LEU A 149 9.12 0.05 14.22
C LEU A 149 8.44 1.12 13.35
N ALA A 150 9.07 2.29 13.29
CA ALA A 150 8.68 3.32 12.34
C ALA A 150 8.90 2.82 10.90
N GLY A 151 7.90 3.06 10.03
CA GLY A 151 7.91 2.57 8.65
C GLY A 151 7.11 1.29 8.43
N TYR A 152 6.78 0.53 9.49
CA TYR A 152 6.08 -0.75 9.31
C TYR A 152 4.64 -0.57 8.82
N ASN A 153 4.25 -1.36 7.81
CA ASN A 153 2.95 -1.25 7.12
C ASN A 153 2.64 0.14 6.55
N ILE A 154 3.69 0.86 6.13
CA ILE A 154 3.57 2.16 5.48
C ILE A 154 3.88 2.01 3.99
N VAL A 155 2.93 2.39 3.14
CA VAL A 155 3.19 2.54 1.70
C VAL A 155 3.68 3.95 1.44
N VAL A 156 4.81 4.08 0.75
CA VAL A 156 5.39 5.37 0.37
C VAL A 156 5.18 5.60 -1.11
N ILE A 157 4.56 6.73 -1.44
CA ILE A 157 4.46 7.26 -2.80
C ILE A 157 5.45 8.43 -2.90
N ASP A 158 6.54 8.18 -3.61
CA ASP A 158 7.62 9.14 -3.84
C ASP A 158 7.31 10.05 -5.06
N ASN A 159 8.21 11.00 -5.34
CA ASN A 159 8.18 11.85 -6.54
C ASN A 159 6.85 12.59 -6.76
N CYS A 160 6.21 12.97 -5.65
CA CYS A 160 4.99 13.76 -5.67
C CYS A 160 5.32 15.24 -5.56
N PHE A 161 4.37 16.09 -5.93
CA PHE A 161 4.44 17.53 -5.70
C PHE A 161 3.17 18.00 -5.01
N LEU A 162 3.30 18.94 -4.08
CA LEU A 162 2.11 19.54 -3.48
C LEU A 162 1.48 20.51 -4.48
N SER A 163 0.26 20.24 -4.93
CA SER A 163 -0.40 21.05 -5.95
C SER A 163 -0.76 22.44 -5.40
N LYS A 164 -0.69 23.46 -6.25
CA LYS A 164 -1.18 24.82 -5.95
C LYS A 164 -2.67 24.88 -5.61
N GLN A 165 -3.43 23.83 -5.91
CA GLN A 165 -4.83 23.68 -5.53
C GLN A 165 -5.02 23.23 -4.07
N SER A 166 -3.94 22.93 -3.35
CA SER A 166 -4.00 22.55 -1.94
C SER A 166 -4.32 23.77 -1.08
N SER A 167 -5.21 23.60 -0.10
CA SER A 167 -5.53 24.62 0.90
C SER A 167 -4.78 24.42 2.22
N VAL A 168 -3.95 23.38 2.31
CA VAL A 168 -2.96 23.15 3.38
C VAL A 168 -1.55 23.34 2.83
N PHE A 169 -0.60 23.63 3.72
CA PHE A 169 0.81 23.85 3.37
C PHE A 169 0.98 24.94 2.30
N THR A 170 0.31 26.08 2.46
CA THR A 170 0.34 27.18 1.48
C THR A 170 1.74 27.69 1.17
N ASN A 171 2.68 27.54 2.11
CA ASN A 171 4.08 27.94 1.96
C ASN A 171 4.94 26.92 1.20
N HIS A 172 4.44 25.70 0.97
CA HIS A 172 5.18 24.60 0.31
C HIS A 172 4.54 24.18 -1.02
N LEU A 173 3.61 24.98 -1.56
CA LEU A 173 2.94 24.68 -2.82
C LEU A 173 3.94 24.65 -3.98
N GLY A 174 3.90 23.58 -4.78
CA GLY A 174 4.82 23.32 -5.88
C GLY A 174 6.12 22.62 -5.45
N ASN A 175 6.35 22.41 -4.16
CA ASN A 175 7.54 21.70 -3.69
C ASN A 175 7.38 20.18 -3.83
N PRO A 176 8.50 19.45 -4.03
CA PRO A 176 8.51 18.01 -3.92
C PRO A 176 7.99 17.55 -2.55
N CYS A 177 7.24 16.46 -2.55
CA CYS A 177 6.76 15.83 -1.34
C CYS A 177 6.70 14.31 -1.51
N LYS A 178 6.49 13.64 -0.39
CA LYS A 178 6.17 12.21 -0.32
C LYS A 178 4.81 12.06 0.35
N VAL A 179 4.03 11.09 -0.11
CA VAL A 179 2.79 10.69 0.53
C VAL A 179 3.00 9.33 1.15
N THR A 180 2.76 9.21 2.45
CA THR A 180 2.77 7.92 3.12
C THR A 180 1.35 7.53 3.53
N LEU A 181 1.01 6.25 3.36
CA LEU A 181 -0.31 5.69 3.64
C LEU A 181 -0.17 4.50 4.59
N SER A 182 -0.96 4.50 5.67
CA SER A 182 -1.00 3.42 6.67
C SER A 182 -2.42 3.26 7.22
N GLN A 183 -2.68 2.25 8.05
CA GLN A 183 -3.97 2.14 8.75
C GLN A 183 -4.29 3.34 9.66
N LYS A 184 -3.27 4.09 10.13
CA LYS A 184 -3.49 5.27 10.98
C LYS A 184 -4.02 6.48 10.20
N GLY A 185 -3.71 6.55 8.91
CA GLY A 185 -4.02 7.71 8.08
C GLY A 185 -3.03 7.88 6.94
N LEU A 186 -3.07 9.06 6.34
CA LEU A 186 -2.06 9.53 5.40
C LEU A 186 -1.12 10.55 6.08
N CYS A 187 0.11 10.65 5.61
CA CYS A 187 1.01 11.75 5.96
C CYS A 187 1.63 12.34 4.69
N ILE A 188 1.61 13.66 4.59
CA ILE A 188 2.34 14.40 3.55
C ILE A 188 3.63 14.89 4.18
N ILE A 189 4.75 14.54 3.57
CA ILE A 189 6.09 14.87 4.05
C ILE A 189 6.77 15.74 2.99
N THR A 190 7.21 16.92 3.41
CA THR A 190 8.08 17.81 2.65
C THR A 190 9.46 17.85 3.34
N ASP A 191 10.42 18.57 2.77
CA ASP A 191 11.74 18.71 3.39
C ASP A 191 11.70 19.50 4.71
N GLU A 192 10.70 20.36 4.91
CA GLU A 192 10.61 21.29 6.04
C GLU A 192 9.52 20.92 7.05
N ASP A 193 8.45 20.27 6.60
CA ASP A 193 7.25 20.02 7.40
C ASP A 193 6.57 18.70 7.04
N SER A 194 5.76 18.18 7.96
CA SER A 194 4.92 17.00 7.76
C SER A 194 3.55 17.15 8.41
N VAL A 195 2.50 16.69 7.73
CA VAL A 195 1.12 16.69 8.26
C VAL A 195 0.54 15.31 8.14
N SER A 196 0.15 14.77 9.29
CA SER A 196 -0.57 13.51 9.40
C SER A 196 -2.07 13.75 9.50
N VAL A 197 -2.85 13.00 8.72
CA VAL A 197 -4.32 13.07 8.69
C VAL A 197 -4.88 11.68 8.92
N SER A 198 -5.65 11.52 10.00
CA SER A 198 -6.41 10.30 10.27
C SER A 198 -7.48 10.05 9.21
N TRP A 199 -7.72 8.79 8.86
CA TRP A 199 -8.81 8.40 7.97
C TRP A 199 -10.19 8.88 8.44
N SER A 200 -10.40 9.03 9.75
CA SER A 200 -11.63 9.56 10.33
C SER A 200 -11.89 11.03 9.98
N SER A 201 -10.84 11.78 9.64
CA SER A 201 -10.90 13.18 9.20
C SER A 201 -11.02 13.32 7.69
N VAL A 202 -10.75 12.27 6.91
CA VAL A 202 -10.87 12.28 5.45
C VAL A 202 -12.34 12.10 5.06
N LYS A 203 -12.94 13.10 4.44
CA LYS A 203 -14.34 13.05 3.97
C LYS A 203 -14.50 12.28 2.68
N GLN A 204 -13.59 12.53 1.74
CA GLN A 204 -13.63 11.98 0.41
C GLN A 204 -12.26 12.14 -0.25
N TRP A 205 -12.04 11.41 -1.32
CA TRP A 205 -10.91 11.62 -2.22
C TRP A 205 -11.37 11.67 -3.67
N SER A 206 -10.58 12.29 -4.53
CA SER A 206 -10.87 12.39 -5.95
C SER A 206 -9.61 12.34 -6.80
N ILE A 207 -9.77 11.87 -8.03
CA ILE A 207 -8.69 11.81 -9.03
C ILE A 207 -9.11 12.56 -10.27
N ASP A 208 -8.24 13.46 -10.66
CA ASP A 208 -8.22 14.10 -11.97
C ASP A 208 -7.00 13.56 -12.75
N HIS A 209 -7.25 12.64 -13.67
CA HIS A 209 -6.20 12.08 -14.53
C HIS A 209 -5.66 13.11 -15.53
N SER A 210 -6.45 14.11 -15.91
CA SER A 210 -6.04 15.13 -16.88
C SER A 210 -5.01 16.09 -16.27
N GLY A 211 -5.25 16.50 -15.03
CA GLY A 211 -4.33 17.32 -14.23
C GLY A 211 -3.24 16.50 -13.53
N ALA A 212 -3.29 15.17 -13.55
CA ALA A 212 -2.45 14.28 -12.76
C ALA A 212 -2.50 14.59 -11.24
N ILE A 213 -3.70 14.91 -10.73
CA ILE A 213 -3.91 15.35 -9.34
C ILE A 213 -4.76 14.33 -8.58
N PHE A 214 -4.27 13.95 -7.40
CA PHE A 214 -5.02 13.26 -6.35
C PHE A 214 -5.41 14.27 -5.27
N THR A 215 -6.69 14.35 -4.91
CA THR A 215 -7.18 15.24 -3.85
C THR A 215 -7.76 14.46 -2.69
N TYR A 216 -7.34 14.75 -1.46
CA TYR A 216 -8.08 14.41 -0.24
C TYR A 216 -8.83 15.64 0.26
N THR A 217 -10.14 15.50 0.50
CA THR A 217 -10.92 16.51 1.23
C THR A 217 -10.97 16.08 2.69
N VAL A 218 -10.49 16.93 3.58
CA VAL A 218 -10.28 16.63 5.00
C VAL A 218 -11.01 17.65 5.86
N LEU A 219 -11.56 17.21 6.99
CA LEU A 219 -12.07 18.11 8.01
C LEU A 219 -10.94 18.50 8.96
N HIS A 220 -10.65 19.80 8.99
CA HIS A 220 -9.73 20.37 9.96
C HIS A 220 -10.50 20.74 11.23
N LYS A 221 -10.02 20.27 12.38
CA LYS A 221 -10.47 20.81 13.67
C LYS A 221 -9.68 22.10 13.90
N ASP A 222 -10.35 23.23 13.98
CA ASP A 222 -9.72 24.46 14.40
C ASP A 222 -9.70 24.47 15.94
N ASP A 223 -8.52 24.28 16.52
CA ASP A 223 -8.36 24.24 17.98
C ASP A 223 -8.62 25.61 18.65
N GLN A 224 -8.70 26.70 17.87
CA GLN A 224 -8.88 28.05 18.41
C GLN A 224 -10.32 28.57 18.42
N ALA A 225 -11.26 27.85 17.82
CA ALA A 225 -12.66 28.26 17.81
C ALA A 225 -13.53 27.22 18.51
N ASN A 226 -14.27 27.66 19.53
CA ASN A 226 -15.44 26.97 20.11
C ASN A 226 -16.58 26.75 19.07
N ASN A 227 -16.27 26.78 17.78
CA ASN A 227 -17.19 26.70 16.68
C ASN A 227 -17.41 25.25 16.26
N MET A 228 -18.67 24.88 16.30
CA MET A 228 -19.25 23.61 15.87
C MET A 228 -19.06 23.31 14.36
N PHE A 229 -18.38 24.19 13.61
CA PHE A 229 -18.19 24.08 12.16
C PHE A 229 -16.77 23.63 11.85
N ARG A 230 -16.63 22.38 11.40
CA ARG A 230 -15.36 21.84 10.91
C ARG A 230 -15.11 22.40 9.49
N GLU A 231 -13.99 23.09 9.29
CA GLU A 231 -13.62 23.62 7.98
C GLU A 231 -13.14 22.48 7.07
N GLU A 232 -13.62 22.46 5.82
CA GLU A 232 -13.14 21.55 4.80
C GLU A 232 -11.87 22.09 4.16
N LYS A 233 -10.77 21.36 4.32
CA LYS A 233 -9.50 21.62 3.64
C LYS A 233 -9.25 20.60 2.55
N ARG A 234 -8.48 20.98 1.54
CA ARG A 234 -8.08 20.12 0.43
C ARG A 234 -6.58 19.91 0.45
N ILE A 235 -6.17 18.65 0.41
CA ILE A 235 -4.79 18.24 0.20
C ILE A 235 -4.70 17.72 -1.22
N CYS A 236 -4.02 18.47 -2.08
CA CYS A 236 -3.93 18.17 -3.50
C CYS A 236 -2.48 17.78 -3.83
N VAL A 237 -2.29 16.59 -4.39
CA VAL A 237 -0.98 16.03 -4.71
C VAL A 237 -0.92 15.74 -6.21
N GLU A 238 0.09 16.29 -6.87
CA GLU A 238 0.43 15.99 -8.25
C GLU A 238 1.37 14.77 -8.28
N SER A 239 1.00 13.74 -9.04
CA SER A 239 1.79 12.52 -9.13
C SER A 239 1.49 11.75 -10.42
N LYS A 240 2.49 11.01 -10.92
CA LYS A 240 2.29 10.01 -11.99
C LYS A 240 1.72 8.70 -11.45
N GLN A 241 1.67 8.52 -10.13
CA GLN A 241 1.26 7.29 -9.45
C GLN A 241 -0.17 7.39 -8.88
N LEU A 242 -1.09 8.05 -9.60
CA LEU A 242 -2.46 8.27 -9.14
C LEU A 242 -3.21 6.96 -8.88
N ASP A 243 -3.00 5.95 -9.72
CA ASP A 243 -3.65 4.65 -9.58
C ASP A 243 -3.11 3.84 -8.39
N ASP A 244 -1.82 3.99 -8.07
CA ASP A 244 -1.22 3.38 -6.87
C ASP A 244 -1.74 4.04 -5.60
N LEU A 245 -1.83 5.39 -5.59
CA LEU A 245 -2.48 6.14 -4.51
C LEU A 245 -3.93 5.68 -4.31
N LEU A 246 -4.70 5.57 -5.39
CA LEU A 246 -6.10 5.14 -5.33
C LEU A 246 -6.25 3.73 -4.75
N SER A 247 -5.52 2.78 -5.35
CA SER A 247 -5.63 1.37 -4.99
C SER A 247 -5.17 1.14 -3.55
N THR A 248 -4.08 1.79 -3.13
CA THR A 248 -3.59 1.72 -1.75
C THR A 248 -4.59 2.33 -0.77
N THR A 249 -5.13 3.51 -1.06
CA THR A 249 -6.16 4.13 -0.21
C THR A 249 -7.39 3.23 -0.09
N HIS A 250 -7.86 2.65 -1.20
CA HIS A 250 -8.99 1.72 -1.18
C HIS A 250 -8.70 0.46 -0.36
N ASP A 251 -7.53 -0.14 -0.51
CA ASP A 251 -7.17 -1.37 0.21
C ASP A 251 -7.01 -1.14 1.71
N ILE A 252 -6.39 -0.03 2.12
CA ILE A 252 -6.27 0.36 3.52
C ILE A 252 -7.65 0.66 4.12
N VAL A 253 -8.48 1.46 3.44
CA VAL A 253 -9.84 1.76 3.92
C VAL A 253 -10.67 0.48 4.05
N LYS A 254 -10.64 -0.41 3.06
CA LYS A 254 -11.30 -1.73 3.13
C LYS A 254 -10.78 -2.58 4.28
N SER A 255 -9.47 -2.55 4.55
CA SER A 255 -8.88 -3.24 5.70
C SER A 255 -9.45 -2.74 7.01
N ILE A 256 -9.57 -1.42 7.18
CA ILE A 256 -10.15 -0.80 8.39
C ILE A 256 -11.63 -1.17 8.51
N GLN A 257 -12.38 -1.15 7.40
CA GLN A 257 -13.80 -1.52 7.39
C GLN A 257 -14.08 -2.94 7.84
N LYS A 258 -13.22 -3.91 7.51
CA LYS A 258 -13.40 -5.30 7.98
C LYS A 258 -13.45 -5.39 9.50
N ASN A 259 -12.76 -4.48 10.19
CA ASN A 259 -12.72 -4.40 11.64
C ASN A 259 -13.87 -3.54 12.21
N CYS A 260 -14.66 -2.89 11.35
CA CYS A 260 -15.83 -2.10 11.69
C CYS A 260 -17.08 -2.70 11.03
N SER A 261 -17.77 -3.60 11.72
CA SER A 261 -18.94 -4.37 11.23
C SER A 261 -20.10 -3.54 10.65
N GLN A 262 -20.11 -2.22 10.84
CA GLN A 262 -21.14 -1.29 10.37
C GLN A 262 -20.73 -0.52 9.10
N LEU A 263 -19.52 -0.69 8.58
CA LEU A 263 -18.96 0.13 7.49
C LEU A 263 -18.71 -0.69 6.24
N ALA A 264 -19.37 -0.32 5.13
CA ALA A 264 -19.14 -0.94 3.83
C ALA A 264 -18.98 0.13 2.74
N PHE A 265 -18.09 -0.14 1.78
CA PHE A 265 -17.91 0.70 0.60
C PHE A 265 -19.02 0.35 -0.40
N TYR A 266 -19.90 1.30 -0.71
CA TYR A 266 -20.99 1.09 -1.67
C TYR A 266 -20.69 1.78 -2.99
N GLY A 267 -21.16 1.21 -4.11
CA GLY A 267 -21.01 1.84 -5.44
C GLY A 267 -21.65 3.23 -5.53
N SER A 268 -22.67 3.51 -4.71
CA SER A 268 -23.30 4.83 -4.57
C SER A 268 -22.38 5.91 -3.98
N MET A 269 -21.22 5.51 -3.43
CA MET A 269 -20.21 6.44 -2.91
C MET A 269 -19.24 6.92 -4.00
N ILE A 270 -19.47 6.56 -5.27
CA ILE A 270 -18.65 6.96 -6.41
C ILE A 270 -19.44 7.92 -7.30
N ASN A 271 -18.92 9.13 -7.46
CA ASN A 271 -19.49 10.14 -8.33
C ASN A 271 -18.48 10.54 -9.41
N MET A 272 -18.97 10.78 -10.62
CA MET A 272 -18.18 11.34 -11.71
C MET A 272 -18.65 12.77 -11.98
N LYS A 273 -17.72 13.73 -11.90
CA LYS A 273 -17.99 15.12 -12.22
C LYS A 273 -18.03 15.32 -13.75
N PRO A 274 -18.65 16.42 -14.24
CA PRO A 274 -18.69 16.74 -15.67
C PRO A 274 -17.31 16.87 -16.33
N ASP A 275 -16.29 17.24 -15.57
CA ASP A 275 -14.89 17.36 -16.01
C ASP A 275 -14.15 16.02 -16.10
N GLY A 276 -14.83 14.89 -15.82
CA GLY A 276 -14.23 13.56 -15.80
C GLY A 276 -13.56 13.18 -14.49
N THR A 277 -13.50 14.08 -13.51
CA THR A 277 -12.97 13.79 -12.17
C THR A 277 -13.84 12.74 -11.48
N LYS A 278 -13.21 11.68 -10.99
CA LYS A 278 -13.88 10.66 -10.18
C LYS A 278 -13.71 11.00 -8.70
N VAL A 279 -14.79 10.89 -7.93
CA VAL A 279 -14.86 11.22 -6.50
C VAL A 279 -15.39 10.03 -5.74
N TRP A 280 -14.74 9.69 -4.62
CA TRP A 280 -15.13 8.63 -3.72
C TRP A 280 -15.40 9.21 -2.33
N THR A 281 -16.60 9.01 -1.80
CA THR A 281 -16.93 9.33 -0.41
C THR A 281 -16.29 8.31 0.52
N ASN A 282 -15.64 8.80 1.58
CA ASN A 282 -15.02 7.93 2.57
C ASN A 282 -16.10 7.33 3.49
N PRO A 283 -16.31 6.00 3.51
CA PRO A 283 -17.27 5.37 4.42
C PRO A 283 -16.85 5.44 5.89
N LEU A 284 -15.56 5.67 6.19
CA LEU A 284 -15.06 5.82 7.57
C LEU A 284 -15.34 7.22 8.14
N PHE A 285 -15.76 8.15 7.30
CA PHE A 285 -15.99 9.54 7.70
C PHE A 285 -17.19 9.66 8.63
N GLY A 286 -17.01 10.38 9.75
CA GLY A 286 -18.08 10.63 10.72
C GLY A 286 -18.30 9.50 11.74
N TYR A 287 -17.67 8.34 11.58
CA TYR A 287 -17.72 7.24 12.57
C TYR A 287 -16.71 7.38 13.72
N GLY A 288 -15.87 8.42 13.70
CA GLY A 288 -14.86 8.73 14.73
C GLY A 288 -15.40 9.26 16.06
N SER A 289 -16.61 8.86 16.47
CA SER A 289 -17.13 9.04 17.84
C SER A 289 -17.12 7.75 18.67
N LEU A 290 -16.45 6.69 18.19
CA LEU A 290 -16.29 5.42 18.91
C LEU A 290 -14.79 5.11 19.06
N THR A 291 -14.15 5.85 19.96
CA THR A 291 -13.05 5.35 20.80
C THR A 291 -13.58 5.25 22.22
#